data_AF-A8UQF4-F1
#
_entry.id   AF-A8UQF4-F1
#
_cell.length_a   1.000
_cell.length_b   1.000
_cell.length_c   1.000
_cell.angle_alpha   90.00
_cell.angle_beta   90.00
_cell.angle_gamma   90.00
#
_symmetry.space_group_name_H-M   'P 1'
#
loop_
_entity.id
_entity.type
_entity.pdbx_description
1 polymer ?
#
loop_
_entity_poly.entity_id
_entity_poly.type
_entity_poly.pdbx_seq_one_letter_code
_entity_poly.pdbx_strand_id
1 'polypeptide(L)'
;MTNTIFHSPIFEFKGIPIPEFDVESGKLIRLCLPNFDSKGNSLVQNFKNELLNHFEITIPKIKWSREYSGSLFQRLMKSITVEGYIIKELKANRSKAKKIADFLELDSKEKVNKITIGKRKALAIKCDFEKYDILIFDYYGVSANEIKYLERIVDTEIEKGKCGIVIDRLEFNQNAELNKSIEQIKVTVGNTVYKT
;
A
#
# COMPACT_ATOMS: atom_id res chain seq x y z
N MET A 1 -4.18 -5.84 25.32
CA MET A 1 -2.99 -6.60 24.87
C MET A 1 -3.05 -6.60 23.36
N THR A 2 -2.12 -5.92 22.69
CA THR A 2 -2.01 -6.00 21.24
C THR A 2 -1.23 -7.26 20.88
N ASN A 3 -1.75 -8.06 19.95
CA ASN A 3 -1.06 -9.27 19.49
C ASN A 3 -0.10 -8.87 18.37
N THR A 4 1.19 -8.87 18.67
CA THR A 4 2.25 -8.77 17.66
C THR A 4 2.15 -9.97 16.72
N ILE A 5 1.98 -9.69 15.44
CA ILE A 5 1.83 -10.69 14.37
C ILE A 5 3.21 -11.01 13.77
N PHE A 6 4.06 -10.00 13.63
CA PHE A 6 5.41 -10.13 13.11
C PHE A 6 6.30 -9.06 13.72
N HIS A 7 7.51 -9.46 14.13
CA HIS A 7 8.57 -8.55 14.54
C HIS A 7 9.59 -8.43 13.41
N SER A 8 9.80 -7.23 12.90
CA SER A 8 10.88 -6.92 11.97
C SER A 8 12.09 -6.43 12.77
N PRO A 9 13.21 -7.17 12.83
CA PRO A 9 14.43 -6.65 13.45
C PRO A 9 15.01 -5.52 12.59
N ILE A 10 15.97 -4.77 13.14
CA ILE A 10 16.80 -3.85 12.33
C ILE A 10 17.49 -4.65 11.22
N PHE A 11 17.43 -4.16 9.98
CA PHE A 11 18.15 -4.76 8.86
C PHE A 11 18.63 -3.69 7.87
N GLU A 12 19.69 -4.02 7.13
CA GLU A 12 20.14 -3.18 6.02
C GLU A 12 19.56 -3.70 4.71
N PHE A 13 18.84 -2.83 3.98
CA PHE A 13 18.35 -3.14 2.65
C PHE A 13 19.10 -2.29 1.63
N LYS A 14 20.00 -2.91 0.86
CA LYS A 14 20.83 -2.24 -0.17
C LYS A 14 21.55 -0.97 0.34
N GLY A 15 22.20 -1.04 1.50
CA GLY A 15 22.90 0.11 2.07
C GLY A 15 22.02 1.11 2.80
N ILE A 16 20.72 0.85 2.92
CA ILE A 16 19.77 1.70 3.65
C ILE A 16 19.30 0.96 4.90
N PRO A 17 19.54 1.49 6.11
CA PRO A 17 19.06 0.87 7.33
C PRO A 17 17.54 1.02 7.44
N ILE A 18 16.85 -0.11 7.58
CA ILE A 18 15.44 -0.17 7.95
C ILE A 18 15.39 -0.45 9.45
N PRO A 19 14.78 0.44 10.26
CA PRO A 19 14.72 0.26 11.71
C PRO A 19 13.78 -0.90 12.07
N GLU A 20 13.86 -1.34 13.32
CA GLU A 20 12.94 -2.33 13.87
C GLU A 20 11.50 -1.80 13.95
N PHE A 21 10.53 -2.69 13.80
CA PHE A 21 9.11 -2.40 13.99
C PHE A 21 8.28 -3.67 14.21
N ASP A 22 7.12 -3.50 14.83
CA ASP A 22 6.18 -4.57 15.09
C ASP A 22 4.90 -4.41 14.26
N VAL A 23 4.55 -5.43 13.49
CA VAL A 23 3.25 -5.50 12.84
C VAL A 23 2.25 -6.07 13.85
N GLU A 24 1.33 -5.23 14.31
CA GLU A 24 0.26 -5.62 15.24
C GLU A 24 -1.11 -5.53 14.56
N SER A 25 -2.07 -6.33 15.04
CA SER A 25 -3.47 -6.22 14.59
C SER A 25 -4.02 -4.81 14.87
N GLY A 26 -4.68 -4.21 13.87
CA GLY A 26 -5.20 -2.86 13.97
C GLY A 26 -4.15 -1.76 13.87
N LYS A 27 -2.93 -2.06 13.39
CA LYS A 27 -1.88 -1.07 13.11
C LYS A 27 -1.47 -1.05 11.63
N LEU A 28 -1.08 0.13 11.16
CA LEU A 28 -0.44 0.34 9.86
C LEU A 28 0.98 0.87 10.07
N ILE A 29 1.98 0.14 9.59
CA ILE A 29 3.36 0.65 9.54
C ILE A 29 3.52 1.45 8.25
N ARG A 30 3.82 2.73 8.35
CA ARG A 30 4.11 3.60 7.21
C ARG A 30 5.61 3.82 7.09
N LEU A 31 6.23 3.07 6.18
CA LEU A 31 7.64 3.20 5.85
C LEU A 31 7.83 4.34 4.84
N CYS A 32 8.28 5.50 5.32
CA CYS A 32 8.59 6.66 4.51
C CYS A 32 10.01 6.56 3.97
N LEU A 33 10.15 6.24 2.68
CA LEU A 33 11.43 6.06 2.00
C LEU A 33 11.86 7.33 1.24
N PRO A 34 13.16 7.63 1.19
CA PRO A 34 13.68 8.72 0.38
C PRO A 34 13.62 8.34 -1.10
N ASN A 35 13.30 9.30 -1.98
CA ASN A 35 13.29 9.05 -3.42
C ASN A 35 14.69 8.93 -4.01
N PHE A 36 15.71 9.44 -3.32
CA PHE A 36 17.08 9.50 -3.81
C PHE A 36 18.06 8.94 -2.78
N ASP A 37 19.11 8.28 -3.25
CA ASP A 37 20.27 7.92 -2.42
C ASP A 37 21.15 9.14 -2.12
N SER A 38 22.18 8.95 -1.30
CA SER A 38 23.16 10.00 -0.97
C SER A 38 23.98 10.51 -2.17
N LYS A 39 23.87 9.85 -3.33
CA LYS A 39 24.53 10.22 -4.59
C LYS A 39 23.54 10.84 -5.59
N GLY A 40 22.28 11.03 -5.21
CA GLY A 40 21.22 11.58 -6.06
C GLY A 40 20.62 10.58 -7.06
N ASN A 41 20.94 9.28 -6.97
CA ASN A 41 20.30 8.26 -7.81
C ASN A 41 18.89 7.96 -7.32
N SER A 42 17.96 7.80 -8.25
CA SER A 42 16.57 7.44 -7.92
C SER A 42 16.49 6.05 -7.29
N LEU A 43 15.98 5.99 -6.06
CA LEU A 43 15.63 4.75 -5.36
C LEU A 43 14.22 4.28 -5.74
N VAL A 44 13.40 5.16 -6.30
CA VAL A 44 11.94 5.08 -6.29
C VAL A 44 11.35 3.74 -6.72
N GLN A 45 11.66 3.24 -7.91
CA GLN A 45 10.89 2.11 -8.46
C GLN A 45 11.49 0.75 -8.12
N ASN A 46 12.80 0.58 -8.34
CA ASN A 46 13.45 -0.71 -8.12
C ASN A 46 13.60 -1.02 -6.63
N PHE A 47 14.07 -0.05 -5.82
CA PHE A 47 14.22 -0.27 -4.37
C PHE A 47 12.88 -0.60 -3.73
N LYS A 48 11.83 0.18 -4.02
CA LYS A 48 10.48 -0.04 -3.52
C LYS A 48 9.98 -1.44 -3.87
N ASN A 49 10.02 -1.82 -5.15
CA ASN A 49 9.50 -3.12 -5.58
C ASN A 49 10.27 -4.29 -4.97
N GLU A 50 11.59 -4.15 -4.84
CA GLU A 50 12.41 -5.17 -4.20
C GLU A 50 12.17 -5.24 -2.68
N LEU A 51 11.93 -4.13 -2.02
CA LEU A 51 11.57 -4.09 -0.60
C LEU A 51 10.17 -4.69 -0.35
N LEU A 52 9.19 -4.37 -1.20
CA LEU A 52 7.86 -5.00 -1.18
C LEU A 52 7.98 -6.53 -1.33
N ASN A 53 8.83 -6.98 -2.27
CA ASN A 53 9.09 -8.40 -2.48
C ASN A 53 9.81 -9.04 -1.29
N HIS A 54 10.77 -8.34 -0.67
CA HIS A 54 11.44 -8.81 0.54
C HIS A 54 10.43 -9.07 1.66
N PHE A 55 9.51 -8.13 1.91
CA PHE A 55 8.46 -8.32 2.91
C PHE A 55 7.45 -9.40 2.53
N GLU A 56 7.06 -9.52 1.24
CA GLU A 56 6.17 -10.59 0.77
C GLU A 56 6.77 -11.99 1.01
N ILE A 57 8.10 -12.12 0.98
CA ILE A 57 8.82 -13.38 1.25
C ILE A 57 9.01 -13.63 2.75
N THR A 58 9.29 -12.58 3.52
CA THR A 58 9.72 -12.71 4.93
C THR A 58 8.58 -12.71 5.94
N ILE A 59 7.47 -12.03 5.63
CA ILE A 59 6.34 -11.90 6.56
C ILE A 59 5.30 -12.99 6.24
N PRO A 60 5.03 -13.93 7.17
CA PRO A 60 4.06 -14.98 6.94
C PRO A 60 2.66 -14.43 6.63
N LYS A 61 2.01 -14.98 5.60
CA LYS A 61 0.62 -14.68 5.20
C LYS A 61 0.37 -13.24 4.72
N ILE A 62 1.39 -12.39 4.63
CA ILE A 62 1.22 -11.06 4.05
C ILE A 62 0.87 -11.19 2.57
N LYS A 63 -0.05 -10.34 2.09
CA LYS A 63 -0.34 -10.24 0.66
C LYS A 63 0.15 -8.91 0.13
N TRP A 64 1.00 -8.93 -0.90
CA TRP A 64 1.25 -7.71 -1.66
C TRP A 64 0.03 -7.37 -2.52
N SER A 65 -0.67 -6.30 -2.15
CA SER A 65 -1.77 -5.74 -2.93
C SER A 65 -1.22 -4.96 -4.13
N ARG A 66 -1.53 -5.43 -5.34
CA ARG A 66 -1.09 -4.85 -6.60
C ARG A 66 -2.29 -4.32 -7.35
N GLU A 67 -2.12 -3.17 -8.01
CA GLU A 67 -3.14 -2.67 -8.93
C GLU A 67 -3.43 -3.69 -10.03
N TYR A 68 -4.62 -3.60 -10.62
CA TYR A 68 -4.98 -4.39 -11.79
C TYR A 68 -3.99 -4.12 -12.95
N SER A 69 -3.02 -5.02 -13.11
CA SER A 69 -2.11 -5.05 -14.24
C SER A 69 -2.58 -6.12 -15.23
N GLY A 70 -3.67 -5.85 -15.95
CA GLY A 70 -3.99 -6.62 -17.15
C GLY A 70 -2.89 -6.43 -18.21
N SER A 71 -2.74 -7.38 -19.13
CA SER A 71 -1.86 -7.17 -20.30
C SER A 71 -2.27 -5.90 -21.05
N LEU A 72 -1.34 -5.23 -21.75
CA LEU A 72 -1.63 -4.01 -22.54
C LEU A 72 -2.89 -4.17 -23.40
N PHE A 73 -3.07 -5.34 -24.01
CA PHE A 73 -4.25 -5.69 -24.79
C PHE A 73 -5.55 -5.77 -23.95
N GLN A 74 -5.52 -6.38 -22.77
CA GLN A 74 -6.67 -6.39 -21.84
C GLN A 74 -7.00 -4.99 -21.33
N ARG A 75 -5.98 -4.17 -21.08
CA ARG A 75 -6.12 -2.78 -20.62
C ARG A 75 -6.76 -1.87 -21.68
N LEU A 76 -6.54 -2.15 -22.96
CA LEU A 76 -7.04 -1.37 -24.10
C LEU A 76 -8.38 -1.89 -24.65
N MET A 77 -8.56 -3.21 -24.80
CA MET A 77 -9.68 -3.79 -25.57
C MET A 77 -10.76 -4.47 -24.69
N LYS A 78 -10.44 -4.90 -23.46
CA LYS A 78 -11.37 -5.62 -22.57
C LYS A 78 -11.29 -5.11 -21.13
N SER A 79 -11.41 -3.79 -20.97
CA SER A 79 -11.42 -3.20 -19.63
C SER A 79 -12.66 -3.64 -18.87
N ILE A 80 -12.42 -4.33 -17.76
CA ILE A 80 -13.43 -4.81 -16.82
C ILE A 80 -14.05 -3.63 -16.07
N THR A 81 -15.34 -3.73 -15.72
CA THR A 81 -15.99 -2.74 -14.86
C THR A 81 -15.54 -2.89 -13.41
N VAL A 82 -15.76 -1.88 -12.58
CA VAL A 82 -15.52 -1.95 -11.12
C VAL A 82 -16.25 -3.16 -10.52
N GLU A 83 -17.54 -3.35 -10.85
CA GLU A 83 -18.30 -4.52 -10.40
C GLU A 83 -17.66 -5.83 -10.85
N GLY A 84 -17.28 -5.91 -12.13
CA GLY A 84 -16.67 -7.11 -12.70
C GLY A 84 -15.33 -7.44 -12.02
N TYR A 85 -14.54 -6.42 -11.70
CA TYR A 85 -13.28 -6.58 -10.97
C TYR A 85 -13.54 -7.16 -9.58
N ILE A 86 -14.46 -6.57 -8.81
CA ILE A 86 -14.77 -7.04 -7.45
C ILE A 86 -15.31 -8.48 -7.48
N ILE A 87 -16.23 -8.79 -8.40
CA ILE A 87 -16.75 -10.16 -8.58
C ILE A 87 -15.62 -11.14 -8.86
N LYS A 88 -14.71 -10.79 -9.77
CA LYS A 88 -13.57 -11.64 -10.14
C LYS A 88 -12.61 -11.84 -8.97
N GLU A 89 -12.18 -10.77 -8.31
CA GLU A 89 -11.16 -10.80 -7.26
C GLU A 89 -11.64 -11.45 -5.96
N LEU A 90 -12.95 -11.38 -5.68
CA LEU A 90 -13.55 -11.91 -4.45
C LEU A 90 -14.39 -13.16 -4.66
N LYS A 91 -14.59 -13.60 -5.91
CA LYS A 91 -15.63 -14.59 -6.28
C LYS A 91 -17.00 -14.23 -5.68
N ALA A 92 -17.30 -12.93 -5.62
CA ALA A 92 -18.47 -12.38 -4.96
C ALA A 92 -19.71 -12.38 -5.88
N ASN A 93 -20.90 -12.34 -5.29
CA ASN A 93 -22.12 -12.05 -6.04
C ASN A 93 -22.25 -10.53 -6.33
N ARG A 94 -23.15 -10.16 -7.24
CA ARG A 94 -23.39 -8.75 -7.62
C ARG A 94 -23.76 -7.85 -6.43
N SER A 95 -24.50 -8.37 -5.45
CA SER A 95 -24.91 -7.59 -4.28
C SER A 95 -23.71 -7.18 -3.42
N LYS A 96 -22.80 -8.13 -3.12
CA LYS A 96 -21.55 -7.83 -2.40
C LYS A 96 -20.65 -6.90 -3.22
N ALA A 97 -20.54 -7.13 -4.53
CA ALA A 97 -19.75 -6.27 -5.39
C ALA A 97 -20.24 -4.81 -5.40
N LYS A 98 -21.56 -4.62 -5.49
CA LYS A 98 -22.17 -3.29 -5.42
C LYS A 98 -21.92 -2.61 -4.08
N LYS A 99 -22.08 -3.31 -2.95
CA LYS A 99 -21.79 -2.74 -1.62
C LYS A 99 -20.35 -2.25 -1.49
N ILE A 100 -19.39 -2.97 -2.06
CA ILE A 100 -17.98 -2.57 -2.05
C ILE A 100 -17.75 -1.36 -2.98
N ALA A 101 -18.36 -1.34 -4.17
CA ALA A 101 -18.28 -0.19 -5.07
C ALA A 101 -18.88 1.07 -4.43
N ASP A 102 -20.04 0.94 -3.78
CA ASP A 102 -20.72 2.02 -3.06
C ASP A 102 -19.86 2.53 -1.90
N PHE A 103 -19.25 1.64 -1.11
CA PHE A 103 -18.30 2.01 -0.04
C PHE A 103 -17.09 2.78 -0.57
N LEU A 104 -16.60 2.42 -1.76
CA LEU A 104 -15.50 3.10 -2.42
C LEU A 104 -15.95 4.37 -3.16
N GLU A 105 -17.23 4.73 -3.17
CA GLU A 105 -17.77 5.85 -3.96
C GLU A 105 -17.38 5.76 -5.44
N LEU A 106 -17.45 4.54 -6.00
CA LEU A 106 -17.15 4.25 -7.40
C LEU A 106 -18.43 3.83 -8.14
N ASP A 107 -18.59 4.27 -9.38
CA ASP A 107 -19.63 3.74 -10.25
C ASP A 107 -19.30 2.29 -10.61
N SER A 108 -20.19 1.36 -10.23
CA SER A 108 -20.02 -0.08 -10.46
C SER A 108 -19.90 -0.43 -11.95
N LYS A 109 -20.44 0.41 -12.83
CA LYS A 109 -20.40 0.24 -14.30
C LYS A 109 -19.20 0.94 -14.94
N GLU A 110 -18.50 1.81 -14.21
CA GLU A 110 -17.29 2.45 -14.72
C GLU A 110 -16.20 1.41 -14.96
N LYS A 111 -15.39 1.63 -16.00
CA LYS A 111 -14.27 0.76 -16.35
C LYS A 111 -13.09 1.02 -15.42
N VAL A 112 -12.44 -0.03 -14.91
CA VAL A 112 -11.29 0.11 -13.99
C VAL A 112 -10.15 0.92 -14.60
N ASN A 113 -9.92 0.85 -15.92
CA ASN A 113 -8.90 1.65 -16.59
C ASN A 113 -9.27 3.15 -16.74
N LYS A 114 -10.51 3.56 -16.43
CA LYS A 114 -10.98 4.95 -16.50
C LYS A 114 -10.94 5.65 -15.14
N ILE A 115 -11.02 4.91 -14.03
CA ILE A 115 -10.77 5.49 -12.71
C ILE A 115 -9.28 5.83 -12.52
N THR A 116 -9.03 6.84 -11.70
CA THR A 116 -7.70 7.38 -11.38
C THR A 116 -6.82 6.39 -10.61
N ILE A 117 -5.50 6.62 -10.56
CA ILE A 117 -4.55 5.70 -9.91
C ILE A 117 -4.87 5.50 -8.42
N GLY A 118 -5.17 6.58 -7.68
CA GLY A 118 -5.52 6.48 -6.27
C GLY A 118 -6.76 5.61 -6.04
N LYS A 119 -7.80 5.81 -6.86
CA LYS A 119 -9.03 4.99 -6.84
C LYS A 119 -8.77 3.53 -7.21
N ARG A 120 -7.90 3.24 -8.18
CA ARG A 120 -7.51 1.86 -8.52
C ARG A 120 -6.79 1.16 -7.39
N LYS A 121 -5.85 1.85 -6.72
CA LYS A 121 -5.16 1.32 -5.54
C LYS A 121 -6.14 1.04 -4.40
N ALA A 122 -7.04 1.98 -4.11
CA ALA A 122 -8.07 1.79 -3.08
C ALA A 122 -8.97 0.58 -3.37
N LEU A 123 -9.38 0.40 -4.63
CA LEU A 123 -10.17 -0.75 -5.08
C LEU A 123 -9.43 -2.07 -4.85
N ALA A 124 -8.16 -2.16 -5.26
CA ALA A 124 -7.34 -3.35 -5.08
C ALA A 124 -7.12 -3.66 -3.59
N ILE A 125 -6.70 -2.67 -2.81
CA ILE A 125 -6.46 -2.80 -1.36
C ILE A 125 -7.73 -3.24 -0.64
N LYS A 126 -8.87 -2.62 -0.94
CA LYS A 126 -10.15 -2.98 -0.32
C LYS A 126 -10.54 -4.43 -0.65
N CYS A 127 -10.37 -4.86 -1.90
CA CYS A 127 -10.63 -6.25 -2.28
C CYS A 127 -9.67 -7.22 -1.59
N ASP A 128 -8.39 -6.87 -1.44
CA ASP A 128 -7.46 -7.76 -0.75
C ASP A 128 -7.72 -7.81 0.77
N PHE A 129 -8.13 -6.72 1.42
CA PHE A 129 -8.53 -6.75 2.84
C PHE A 129 -9.81 -7.55 3.11
N GLU A 130 -10.67 -7.76 2.11
CA GLU A 130 -11.80 -8.70 2.21
C GLU A 130 -11.37 -10.17 2.32
N LYS A 131 -10.12 -10.49 1.97
CA LYS A 131 -9.58 -11.86 1.93
C LYS A 131 -8.44 -12.09 2.91
N TYR A 132 -7.65 -11.06 3.19
CA TYR A 132 -6.42 -11.13 3.96
C TYR A 132 -6.47 -10.18 5.16
N ASP A 133 -5.77 -10.53 6.23
CA ASP A 133 -5.68 -9.70 7.43
C ASP A 133 -4.49 -8.74 7.41
N ILE A 134 -3.44 -9.11 6.66
CA ILE A 134 -2.17 -8.39 6.58
C ILE A 134 -1.87 -8.09 5.11
N LEU A 135 -1.76 -6.82 4.77
CA LEU A 135 -1.36 -6.39 3.42
C LEU A 135 -0.04 -5.64 3.43
N ILE A 136 0.66 -5.71 2.30
CA ILE A 136 1.70 -4.75 1.95
C ILE A 136 1.37 -4.07 0.62
N PHE A 137 1.57 -2.75 0.56
CA PHE A 137 1.24 -1.93 -0.60
C PHE A 137 2.04 -0.62 -0.64
N ASP A 138 1.84 0.20 -1.67
CA ASP A 138 2.52 1.49 -1.82
C ASP A 138 1.58 2.63 -2.26
N TYR A 139 1.92 3.85 -1.83
CA TYR A 139 1.24 5.09 -2.22
C TYR A 139 1.91 5.83 -3.39
N TYR A 140 2.94 5.24 -4.01
CA TYR A 140 3.60 5.87 -5.15
C TYR A 140 2.65 6.04 -6.34
N GLY A 141 2.72 7.20 -6.98
CA GLY A 141 1.86 7.57 -8.12
C GLY A 141 0.47 8.08 -7.72
N VAL A 142 0.13 8.12 -6.44
CA VAL A 142 -1.11 8.74 -5.94
C VAL A 142 -0.93 10.26 -5.89
N SER A 143 -1.93 10.98 -6.40
CA SER A 143 -1.94 12.45 -6.38
C SER A 143 -2.30 12.99 -5.00
N ALA A 144 -1.89 14.23 -4.71
CA ALA A 144 -2.21 14.90 -3.44
C ALA A 144 -3.73 15.01 -3.18
N ASN A 145 -4.54 15.09 -4.24
CA ASN A 145 -6.01 15.18 -4.12
C ASN A 145 -6.66 13.83 -3.80
N GLU A 146 -5.97 12.73 -4.06
CA GLU A 146 -6.51 11.38 -3.88
C GLU A 146 -5.97 10.67 -2.63
N ILE A 147 -4.85 11.13 -2.07
CA ILE A 147 -4.21 10.46 -0.94
C ILE A 147 -5.16 10.37 0.25
N LYS A 148 -5.89 11.45 0.57
CA LYS A 148 -6.88 11.46 1.66
C LYS A 148 -8.00 10.44 1.45
N TYR A 149 -8.45 10.27 0.21
CA TYR A 149 -9.45 9.26 -0.13
C TYR A 149 -8.89 7.86 0.11
N LEU A 150 -7.67 7.59 -0.35
CA LEU A 150 -7.01 6.29 -0.18
C LEU A 150 -6.74 5.97 1.30
N GLU A 151 -6.21 6.93 2.06
CA GLU A 151 -5.95 6.82 3.49
C GLU A 151 -7.23 6.50 4.25
N ARG A 152 -8.33 7.22 3.99
CA ARG A 152 -9.64 6.95 4.61
C ARG A 152 -10.09 5.49 4.43
N ILE A 153 -9.91 4.94 3.23
CA ILE A 153 -10.27 3.53 2.94
C ILE A 153 -9.37 2.58 3.73
N VAL A 154 -8.06 2.85 3.78
CA VAL A 154 -7.11 2.04 4.56
C VAL A 154 -7.43 2.12 6.04
N ASP A 155 -7.56 3.32 6.60
CA ASP A 155 -7.86 3.57 8.02
C ASP A 155 -9.11 2.82 8.46
N THR A 156 -10.18 2.85 7.65
CA THR A 156 -11.42 2.11 7.95
C THR A 156 -11.20 0.61 8.07
N GLU A 157 -10.26 0.03 7.31
CA GLU A 157 -9.93 -1.39 7.41
C GLU A 157 -9.01 -1.67 8.61
N ILE A 158 -8.06 -0.78 8.89
CA ILE A 158 -7.19 -0.85 10.08
C ILE A 158 -8.03 -0.80 11.36
N GLU A 159 -9.04 0.06 11.44
CA GLU A 159 -9.99 0.14 12.57
C GLU A 159 -10.79 -1.15 12.78
N LYS A 160 -10.95 -1.99 11.75
CA LYS A 160 -11.56 -3.33 11.85
C LYS A 160 -10.59 -4.40 12.35
N GLY A 161 -9.37 -4.03 12.74
CA GLY A 161 -8.33 -4.93 13.21
C GLY A 161 -7.42 -5.47 12.10
N LYS A 162 -7.60 -5.03 10.84
CA LYS A 162 -6.64 -5.33 9.77
C LYS A 162 -5.32 -4.62 10.06
N CYS A 163 -4.25 -5.10 9.44
CA CYS A 163 -2.96 -4.45 9.55
C CYS A 163 -2.24 -4.41 8.21
N GLY A 164 -1.21 -3.58 8.13
CA GLY A 164 -0.39 -3.57 6.93
C GLY A 164 0.91 -2.80 7.07
N ILE A 165 1.70 -2.92 6.01
CA ILE A 165 2.88 -2.11 5.78
C ILE A 165 2.61 -1.32 4.50
N VAL A 166 2.76 0.00 4.57
CA VAL A 166 2.68 0.86 3.39
C VAL A 166 4.02 1.53 3.15
N ILE A 167 4.48 1.46 1.90
CA ILE A 167 5.62 2.25 1.46
C ILE A 167 5.12 3.58 0.90
N ASP A 168 5.67 4.66 1.46
CA ASP A 168 5.36 6.03 1.07
C ASP A 168 6.65 6.84 0.85
N ARG A 169 6.49 8.03 0.29
CA ARG A 169 7.57 8.97 -0.01
C ARG A 169 7.86 9.86 1.20
N LEU A 170 9.12 9.87 1.62
CA LEU A 170 9.58 10.70 2.74
C LEU A 170 9.30 12.20 2.52
N GLU A 171 9.43 12.68 1.29
CA GLU A 171 9.32 14.11 0.96
C GLU A 171 7.90 14.67 1.10
N PHE A 172 6.89 13.80 1.05
CA PHE A 172 5.48 14.19 1.19
C PHE A 172 4.98 14.05 2.63
N ASN A 173 5.81 13.54 3.55
CA ASN A 173 5.39 13.18 4.90
C ASN A 173 5.98 14.12 5.97
N GLN A 174 5.63 15.41 5.82
CA GLN A 174 6.09 16.49 6.69
C GLN A 174 5.22 16.68 7.94
N ASN A 175 4.01 16.11 7.98
CA ASN A 175 3.06 16.28 9.08
C ASN A 175 3.00 15.03 9.96
N ALA A 176 2.63 15.20 11.23
CA ALA A 176 2.36 14.08 12.12
C ALA A 176 1.12 13.30 11.67
N GLU A 177 1.14 11.99 11.85
CA GLU A 177 -0.02 11.12 11.61
C GLU A 177 -1.18 11.51 12.53
N LEU A 178 -2.36 11.68 11.95
CA LEU A 178 -3.59 11.97 12.71
C LEU A 178 -4.19 10.70 13.32
N ASN A 179 -4.00 9.56 12.66
CA ASN A 179 -4.48 8.26 13.11
C ASN A 179 -3.44 7.61 14.03
N LYS A 180 -3.81 7.38 15.29
CA LYS A 180 -2.94 6.77 16.32
C LYS A 180 -2.61 5.30 16.04
N SER A 181 -3.35 4.65 15.14
CA SER A 181 -3.06 3.30 14.67
C SER A 181 -1.97 3.26 13.58
N ILE A 182 -1.53 4.42 13.09
CA ILE A 182 -0.43 4.50 12.12
C ILE A 182 0.86 4.74 12.87
N GLU A 183 1.81 3.82 12.70
CA GLU A 183 3.19 4.02 13.13
C GLU A 183 4.01 4.46 11.92
N GLN A 184 4.44 5.71 11.95
CA GLN A 184 5.26 6.28 10.88
C GLN A 184 6.74 6.08 11.17
N ILE A 185 7.44 5.51 10.20
CA ILE A 185 8.87 5.25 10.26
C ILE A 185 9.55 6.00 9.13
N LYS A 186 10.40 6.95 9.48
CA LYS A 186 11.21 7.71 8.52
C LYS A 186 12.52 6.98 8.28
N VAL A 187 12.71 6.48 7.07
CA VAL A 187 13.96 5.86 6.65
C VAL A 187 14.85 6.94 6.06
N THR A 188 16.01 7.17 6.67
CA THR A 188 17.00 8.13 6.18
C THR A 188 18.17 7.40 5.55
N VAL A 189 18.62 7.86 4.38
CA VAL A 189 19.92 7.44 3.85
C VAL A 189 20.99 8.04 4.75
N GLY A 190 21.88 7.20 5.29
CA GLY A 190 23.00 7.69 6.08
C GLY A 190 23.78 8.72 5.27
N ASN A 191 23.98 9.92 5.81
CA ASN A 191 25.00 10.82 5.28
C ASN A 191 26.34 10.10 5.47
N THR A 192 26.90 9.54 4.39
CA THR A 192 28.35 9.47 4.28
C THR A 192 28.85 10.90 4.21
N VAL A 193 28.92 11.57 5.37
CA VAL A 193 29.74 12.76 5.55
C VAL A 193 31.15 12.25 5.28
N TYR A 194 31.70 12.60 4.12
CA TYR A 194 33.14 12.44 3.90
C TYR A 194 33.82 13.14 5.07
N LYS A 195 34.50 12.37 5.92
CA LYS A 195 35.51 12.93 6.82
C LYS A 195 36.56 13.55 5.89
N THR A 196 36.46 14.87 5.72
CA THR A 196 37.57 15.72 5.29
C THR A 196 38.78 15.46 6.14
#